data_AF-A0A2S6CSQ2-F1
#
_entry.id   AF-A0A2S6CSQ2-F1
#
_cell.length_a   1.000
_cell.length_b   1.000
_cell.length_c   1.000
_cell.angle_alpha   90.00
_cell.angle_beta   90.00
_cell.angle_gamma   90.00
#
_symmetry.space_group_name_H-M   'P 1'
#
loop_
_entity.id
_entity.type
_entity.pdbx_description
1 polymer ?
#
loop_
_entity_poly.entity_id
_entity_poly.type
_entity_poly.pdbx_seq_one_letter_code
_entity_poly.pdbx_strand_id
1 'polypeptide(L)' 'MNKSYTLIGYDCLRNGIRDYSIIAVAKIQDTEYFRQIQKAWRANRKTRKFEAISTKGVICENTGYGL' A
#
# COMPACT_ATOMS: atom_id res chain seq x y z
N MET A 1 -6.85 -7.14 21.40
CA MET A 1 -7.20 -7.40 19.98
C MET A 1 -6.06 -6.91 19.10
N ASN A 2 -5.24 -7.82 18.59
CA ASN A 2 -4.12 -7.46 17.72
C ASN A 2 -4.65 -6.74 16.48
N LYS A 3 -4.18 -5.53 16.23
CA LYS A 3 -4.51 -4.80 15.01
C LYS A 3 -3.88 -5.59 13.85
N SER A 4 -4.70 -6.30 13.08
CA SER A 4 -4.21 -7.08 11.93
C SER A 4 -3.84 -6.11 10.80
N TYR A 5 -2.54 -6.00 10.54
CA TYR A 5 -1.98 -5.24 9.43
C TYR A 5 -1.48 -6.20 8.36
N THR A 6 -1.44 -5.75 7.12
CA THR A 6 -0.85 -6.49 5.99
C THR A 6 0.14 -5.61 5.23
N LEU A 7 1.13 -6.26 4.61
CA LEU A 7 2.08 -5.63 3.69
C LEU A 7 1.56 -5.84 2.27
N ILE A 8 1.42 -4.77 1.51
CA ILE A 8 1.06 -4.81 0.08
C ILE A 8 2.20 -4.20 -0.72
N GLY A 9 2.55 -4.83 -1.84
CA GLY A 9 3.39 -4.26 -2.88
C GLY A 9 2.76 -4.52 -4.24
N TYR A 10 3.16 -3.75 -5.25
CA TYR A 10 2.71 -3.86 -6.65
C TYR A 10 1.25 -3.43 -6.92
N ASP A 11 0.34 -3.64 -5.97
CA ASP A 11 -1.09 -3.35 -6.13
C ASP A 11 -1.52 -2.05 -5.44
N CYS A 12 -0.68 -1.01 -5.50
CA CYS A 12 -0.98 0.28 -4.90
C CYS A 12 -1.19 1.39 -5.95
N LEU A 13 -2.10 2.29 -5.64
CA LEU A 13 -2.40 3.52 -6.37
C LEU A 13 -1.88 4.72 -5.60
N ARG A 14 -1.40 5.73 -6.33
CA ARG A 14 -1.09 7.06 -5.84
C ARG A 14 -1.97 8.09 -6.54
N ASN A 15 -2.86 8.74 -5.79
CA ASN A 15 -3.81 9.72 -6.33
C ASN A 15 -4.62 9.16 -7.52
N GLY A 16 -5.03 7.89 -7.44
CA GLY A 16 -5.82 7.22 -8.49
C GLY A 16 -5.01 6.58 -9.63
N ILE A 17 -3.68 6.75 -9.67
CA ILE A 17 -2.82 6.15 -10.70
C ILE A 17 -2.04 4.98 -10.11
N ARG A 18 -2.00 3.84 -10.81
CA ARG A 18 -1.23 2.68 -10.36
C ARG A 18 0.26 3.00 -10.29
N ASP A 19 0.88 2.70 -9.16
CA ASP A 19 2.30 2.89 -8.93
C ASP A 19 2.92 1.60 -8.36
N TYR A 20 3.44 0.77 -9.27
CA TYR A 20 4.09 -0.50 -8.96
C TYR A 20 5.36 -0.36 -8.11
N SER A 21 5.86 0.87 -7.92
CA SER A 21 7.02 1.11 -7.06
C SER A 21 6.63 1.36 -5.60
N ILE A 22 5.34 1.41 -5.26
CA ILE A 22 4.89 1.61 -3.89
C ILE A 22 4.76 0.29 -3.14
N ILE A 23 5.23 0.30 -1.88
CA ILE A 23 5.02 -0.73 -0.88
C ILE A 23 4.36 -0.07 0.32
N ALA A 24 3.33 -0.68 0.90
CA ALA A 24 2.55 -0.10 1.98
C ALA A 24 2.21 -1.13 3.07
N VAL A 25 2.15 -0.66 4.31
CA VAL A 25 1.50 -1.38 5.42
C VAL A 25 0.11 -0.81 5.60
N ALA A 26 -0.90 -1.63 5.42
CA ALA A 26 -2.30 -1.25 5.58
C ALA A 26 -2.98 -2.00 6.70
N LYS A 27 -4.01 -1.41 7.29
CA LYS A 27 -4.91 -2.12 8.19
C LYS A 27 -5.78 -3.06 7.35
N ILE A 28 -5.93 -4.31 7.80
CA ILE A 28 -6.83 -5.26 7.15
C ILE A 28 -8.28 -4.78 7.32
N GLN A 29 -9.02 -4.77 6.22
CA GLN A 29 -10.41 -4.38 6.09
C GLN A 29 -11.09 -5.32 5.11
N ASP A 30 -12.34 -5.70 5.36
CA ASP A 30 -13.14 -6.49 4.43
C ASP A 30 -13.74 -5.59 3.34
N THR A 31 -12.85 -5.12 2.45
CA THR A 31 -13.15 -4.19 1.38
C THR A 31 -12.21 -4.44 0.21
N GLU A 32 -12.65 -4.15 -1.01
CA GLU A 32 -11.84 -4.27 -2.24
C GLU A 32 -10.54 -3.45 -2.22
N TYR A 33 -10.52 -2.35 -1.45
CA TYR A 33 -9.35 -1.49 -1.34
C TYR A 33 -9.00 -1.20 0.12
N PHE A 34 -7.74 -1.41 0.48
CA PHE A 34 -7.18 -0.90 1.73
C PHE A 34 -6.96 0.60 1.64
N ARG A 35 -7.76 1.36 2.40
CA ARG A 35 -7.68 2.83 2.47
C ARG A 35 -6.95 3.33 3.72
N GLN A 36 -6.84 2.49 4.76
CA GLN A 36 -6.16 2.83 6.01
C GLN A 36 -4.68 2.47 5.97
N ILE A 37 -3.89 3.26 5.23
CA ILE A 37 -2.44 3.08 5.09
C ILE A 37 -1.69 3.67 6.29
N GLN A 38 -0.89 2.83 6.97
CA GLN A 38 -0.09 3.21 8.14
C GLN A 38 1.29 3.72 7.75
N LYS A 39 1.93 3.05 6.79
CA LYS A 39 3.26 3.39 6.28
C LYS A 39 3.31 3.10 4.79
N ALA A 40 4.07 3.90 4.07
CA ALA A 40 4.31 3.70 2.65
C ALA A 40 5.75 4.06 2.29
N TRP A 41 6.31 3.31 1.35
CA TRP A 41 7.63 3.54 0.78
C TRP A 41 7.57 3.43 -0.73
N ARG A 42 8.49 4.11 -1.39
CA ARG A 42 8.73 4.00 -2.83
C ARG A 42 10.06 3.27 -3.07
N ALA A 43 10.04 2.25 -3.91
CA ALA A 43 11.22 1.58 -4.42
C ALA A 43 11.96 2.51 -5.42
N ASN A 44 12.94 3.26 -4.93
CA ASN A 44 13.77 4.09 -5.77
C ASN A 44 14.90 3.24 -6.38
N ARG A 45 14.72 2.89 -7.66
CA ARG A 45 15.67 2.08 -8.41
C ARG A 45 17.00 2.78 -8.70
N LYS A 46 17.05 4.11 -8.67
CA LYS A 46 18.29 4.88 -8.86
C LYS A 46 19.17 4.80 -7.61
N THR A 47 18.56 5.01 -6.44
CA THR A 47 19.28 4.98 -5.16
C THR A 47 19.39 3.57 -4.57
N ARG A 48 18.63 2.60 -5.11
CA ARG A 48 18.50 1.22 -4.65
C ARG A 48 17.99 1.13 -3.20
N LYS A 49 17.05 2.01 -2.85
CA LYS A 49 16.49 2.13 -1.49
C LYS A 49 14.98 2.22 -1.53
N PHE A 50 14.36 1.82 -0.43
CA PHE A 50 12.97 2.13 -0.13
C PHE A 50 12.93 3.47 0.61
N GLU A 51 12.38 4.48 -0.05
CA GLU A 51 12.29 5.84 0.47
C GLU A 51 10.90 6.06 1.04
N ALA A 52 10.81 6.53 2.29
CA ALA A 52 9.52 6.79 2.92
C ALA A 52 8.75 7.86 2.14
N ILE A 53 7.46 7.64 1.95
CA ILE A 53 6.55 8.59 1.32
C ILE A 53 5.36 8.87 2.24
N SER A 54 4.71 10.03 2.05
CA SER A 54 3.44 10.31 2.73
C SER A 54 2.41 9.24 2.38
N THR A 55 1.54 8.86 3.32
CA THR A 55 0.42 7.92 3.05
C THR A 55 -0.76 8.59 2.36
N LYS A 56 -0.80 9.93 2.29
CA LYS A 56 -1.88 10.70 1.65
C LYS A 56 -2.02 10.31 0.18
N GLY A 57 -3.21 9.86 -0.21
CA GLY A 57 -3.49 9.44 -1.59
C GLY A 57 -2.93 8.07 -1.95
N VAL A 58 -2.37 7.31 -1.00
CA VAL A 58 -2.06 5.88 -1.20
C VAL A 58 -3.30 5.06 -0.88
N ILE A 59 -3.67 4.20 -1.82
CA ILE A 59 -4.71 3.18 -1.67
C ILE A 59 -4.12 1.90 -2.25
N CYS A 60 -4.33 0.75 -1.64
CA CYS A 60 -3.86 -0.52 -2.21
C CYS A 60 -5.01 -1.51 -2.36
N GLU A 61 -4.93 -2.37 -3.36
CA GLU A 61 -5.95 -3.39 -3.62
C GLU A 61 -5.87 -4.50 -2.58
N ASN A 62 -7.03 -5.00 -2.19
CA ASN A 62 -7.16 -6.23 -1.45
C ASN A 62 -7.35 -7.37 -2.43
N THR A 63 -6.25 -7.98 -2.87
CA THR A 63 -6.28 -9.07 -3.87
C THR A 63 -7.00 -10.34 -3.40
N GLY A 64 -7.30 -10.44 -2.09
CA GLY A 64 -8.13 -11.51 -1.54
C GLY A 64 -9.62 -11.18 -1.48
N TYR A 65 -10.05 -9.98 -1.87
CA TYR A 65 -11.46 -9.60 -1.82
C TYR A 65 -12.28 -10.34 -2.87
N GLY A 66 -13.34 -11.03 -2.45
CA GLY A 66 -14.25 -11.77 -3.34
C GLY A 66 -13.75 -13.15 -3.79
N LEU A 67 -12.64 -13.64 -3.22
CA LEU A 67 -12.14 -15.02 -3.39
C LEU A 67 -12.64 -15.96 -2.29
#